data_AF-A0AAW9IYT1-F1
#
_entry.id   AF-A0AAW9IYT1-F1
#
_cell.length_a   1.000
_cell.length_b   1.000
_cell.length_c   1.000
_cell.angle_alpha   90.00
_cell.angle_beta   90.00
_cell.angle_gamma   90.00
#
_symmetry.space_group_name_H-M   'P 1'
#
loop_
_entity.id
_entity.type
_entity.pdbx_description
1 polymer ?
#
loop_
_entity_poly.entity_id
_entity_poly.type
_entity_poly.pdbx_seq_one_letter_code
_entity_poly.pdbx_strand_id
1 'polypeptide(L)'
;MKLYMNKEELRRFLLHAPQDKIIKYIEDIHPVDILDVLRDNKDDITDILYRLPEEFIASIIDEAENEEKYQILSEFSENKQKNIIEEMASDELTDLLGSLDEEQANKSLA
;
A
#
# COMPACT_ATOMS: atom_id res chain seq x y z
N MET A 1 -13.26 15.88 -4.09
CA MET A 1 -12.69 17.25 -4.26
C MET A 1 -11.34 17.05 -4.94
N LYS A 2 -11.07 17.56 -6.15
CA LYS A 2 -9.80 17.27 -6.84
C LYS A 2 -8.66 17.99 -6.12
N LEU A 3 -7.80 17.25 -5.43
CA LEU A 3 -6.59 17.79 -4.82
C LEU A 3 -5.64 18.20 -5.93
N TYR A 4 -5.29 19.49 -5.98
CA TYR A 4 -4.29 20.05 -6.88
C TYR A 4 -2.87 19.90 -6.30
N MET A 5 -2.55 18.74 -5.71
CA MET A 5 -1.17 18.43 -5.34
C MET A 5 -0.54 17.59 -6.43
N ASN A 6 0.65 18.00 -6.87
CA ASN A 6 1.45 17.14 -7.74
C ASN A 6 2.12 16.02 -6.91
N LYS A 7 2.67 15.01 -7.58
CA LYS A 7 3.28 13.83 -6.94
C LYS A 7 4.36 14.21 -5.91
N GLU A 8 5.20 15.19 -6.21
CA GLU A 8 6.26 15.65 -5.30
C GLU A 8 5.71 16.36 -4.05
N GLU A 9 4.65 17.16 -4.21
CA GLU A 9 3.97 17.79 -3.07
C GLU A 9 3.30 16.75 -2.18
N LEU A 10 2.64 15.75 -2.80
CA LEU A 10 2.01 14.64 -2.09
C LEU A 10 3.05 13.83 -1.31
N ARG A 11 4.17 13.47 -1.94
CA ARG A 11 5.29 12.79 -1.27
C ARG A 11 5.78 13.57 -0.06
N ARG A 12 6.09 14.87 -0.22
CA ARG A 12 6.56 15.71 0.89
C ARG A 12 5.53 15.83 2.01
N PHE A 13 4.26 15.90 1.66
CA PHE A 13 3.18 15.89 2.63
C PHE A 13 3.18 14.58 3.42
N LEU A 14 3.25 13.43 2.75
CA LEU A 14 3.27 12.12 3.42
C LEU A 14 4.50 11.92 4.31
N LEU A 15 5.66 12.47 3.94
CA LEU A 15 6.89 12.34 4.73
C LEU A 15 6.97 13.31 5.92
N HIS A 16 6.47 14.53 5.77
CA HIS A 16 6.75 15.61 6.72
C HIS A 16 5.52 16.25 7.38
N ALA A 17 4.30 16.02 6.87
CA ALA A 17 3.12 16.61 7.48
C ALA A 17 2.85 15.99 8.86
N PRO A 18 2.21 16.70 9.80
CA PRO A 18 1.73 16.14 11.05
C PRO A 18 0.77 14.95 10.85
N GLN A 19 0.79 13.98 11.76
CA GLN A 19 0.02 12.73 11.64
C GLN A 19 -1.49 12.94 11.58
N ASP A 20 -2.01 13.87 12.38
CA ASP A 20 -3.41 14.30 12.40
C ASP A 20 -3.85 14.85 11.04
N LYS A 21 -2.98 15.59 10.36
CA LYS A 21 -3.26 16.09 9.01
C LYS A 21 -3.24 14.98 7.98
N ILE A 22 -2.31 14.03 8.07
CA ILE A 22 -2.29 12.89 7.15
C ILE A 22 -3.61 12.14 7.21
N ILE A 23 -4.00 11.67 8.40
CA ILE A 23 -5.23 10.88 8.57
C ILE A 23 -6.44 11.60 7.99
N LYS A 24 -6.57 12.91 8.23
CA LYS A 24 -7.67 13.71 7.68
C LYS A 24 -7.63 13.88 6.16
N TYR A 25 -6.44 13.94 5.57
CA TYR A 25 -6.28 14.20 4.13
C TYR A 25 -6.30 12.94 3.28
N ILE A 26 -5.83 11.80 3.80
CA ILE A 26 -5.75 10.55 3.04
C ILE A 26 -7.13 10.03 2.65
N GLU A 27 -8.16 10.31 3.45
CA GLU A 27 -9.57 9.97 3.13
C GLU A 27 -10.04 10.61 1.81
N ASP A 28 -9.42 11.73 1.40
CA ASP A 28 -9.72 12.44 0.15
C ASP A 28 -8.76 12.08 -1.01
N ILE A 29 -7.72 11.28 -0.75
CA ILE A 29 -6.68 10.91 -1.73
C ILE A 29 -7.00 9.53 -2.33
N HIS A 30 -6.86 9.39 -3.64
CA HIS A 30 -7.02 8.10 -4.29
C HIS A 30 -5.81 7.20 -3.98
N PRO A 31 -5.99 5.91 -3.61
CA PRO A 31 -4.86 5.03 -3.30
C PRO A 31 -3.85 4.91 -4.45
N VAL A 32 -4.32 4.89 -5.70
CA VAL A 32 -3.49 4.96 -6.92
C VAL A 32 -2.54 6.17 -6.94
N ASP A 33 -2.95 7.34 -6.44
CA ASP A 33 -2.07 8.52 -6.40
C ASP A 33 -0.89 8.29 -5.44
N ILE A 34 -1.12 7.56 -4.34
CA ILE A 34 -0.05 7.14 -3.41
C ILE A 34 0.81 6.08 -4.06
N LEU A 35 0.23 5.07 -4.69
CA LEU A 35 0.95 4.00 -5.36
C LEU A 35 1.92 4.56 -6.42
N ASP A 36 1.47 5.55 -7.18
CA ASP A 36 2.31 6.28 -8.13
C ASP A 36 3.50 6.99 -7.48
N VAL A 37 3.31 7.58 -6.29
CA VAL A 37 4.40 8.18 -5.51
C VAL A 37 5.38 7.11 -5.02
N LEU A 38 4.87 5.97 -4.55
CA LEU A 38 5.69 4.84 -4.08
C LEU A 38 6.55 4.25 -5.21
N ARG A 39 5.98 4.09 -6.41
CA ARG A 39 6.68 3.61 -7.62
C ARG A 39 7.84 4.51 -8.01
N ASP A 40 7.62 5.83 -7.97
CA ASP A 40 8.63 6.83 -8.34
C ASP A 40 9.70 7.00 -7.24
N ASN A 41 9.41 6.65 -5.98
CA ASN A 41 10.27 6.92 -4.82
C ASN A 41 10.45 5.67 -3.93
N LYS A 42 11.14 4.66 -4.46
CA LYS A 42 11.32 3.37 -3.77
C LYS A 42 11.97 3.46 -2.39
N ASP A 43 12.87 4.42 -2.19
CA ASP A 43 13.59 4.61 -0.93
C ASP A 43 12.68 5.12 0.20
N ASP A 44 11.58 5.78 -0.14
CA ASP A 44 10.65 6.37 0.83
C ASP A 44 9.42 5.49 1.10
N ILE A 45 9.32 4.33 0.44
CA ILE A 45 8.13 3.45 0.52
C ILE A 45 7.82 3.11 1.97
N THR A 46 8.81 2.58 2.68
CA THR A 46 8.64 2.16 4.08
C THR A 46 8.22 3.35 4.95
N ASP A 47 8.89 4.51 4.84
CA ASP A 47 8.56 5.68 5.65
C ASP A 47 7.15 6.22 5.39
N ILE A 48 6.71 6.25 4.13
CA ILE A 48 5.35 6.68 3.77
C ILE A 48 4.31 5.70 4.31
N LEU A 49 4.51 4.40 4.05
CA LEU A 49 3.58 3.34 4.42
C LEU A 49 3.38 3.25 5.94
N TYR A 50 4.43 3.38 6.74
CA TYR A 50 4.31 3.32 8.21
C TYR A 50 3.52 4.48 8.81
N ARG A 51 3.29 5.55 8.05
CA ARG A 51 2.49 6.70 8.45
C ARG A 51 1.02 6.59 8.08
N LEU A 52 0.64 5.64 7.25
CA LEU A 52 -0.73 5.43 6.82
C LEU A 52 -1.43 4.43 7.76
N PRO A 53 -2.75 4.57 7.98
CA PRO A 53 -3.53 3.58 8.69
C PRO A 53 -3.66 2.30 7.87
N GLU A 54 -3.88 1.18 8.57
CA GLU A 54 -3.92 -0.16 7.97
C GLU A 54 -5.05 -0.30 6.95
N GLU A 55 -6.23 0.30 7.20
CA GLU A 55 -7.36 0.33 6.24
C GLU A 55 -6.98 0.96 4.89
N PHE A 56 -6.15 2.02 4.93
CA PHE A 56 -5.79 2.76 3.73
C PHE A 56 -4.65 2.05 3.00
N ILE A 57 -3.76 1.40 3.74
CA ILE A 57 -2.73 0.52 3.16
C ILE A 57 -3.40 -0.65 2.44
N ALA A 58 -4.42 -1.27 3.02
CA ALA A 58 -5.22 -2.30 2.36
C ALA A 58 -5.79 -1.78 1.03
N SER A 59 -6.38 -0.57 1.04
CA SER A 59 -6.89 0.07 -0.18
C SER A 59 -5.80 0.35 -1.23
N ILE A 60 -4.56 0.68 -0.82
CA ILE A 60 -3.42 0.84 -1.76
C ILE A 60 -3.04 -0.51 -2.36
N ILE A 61 -3.01 -1.57 -1.55
CA ILE A 61 -2.68 -2.93 -2.01
C ILE A 61 -3.74 -3.41 -2.98
N ASP A 62 -5.03 -3.19 -2.71
CA ASP A 62 -6.12 -3.59 -3.60
C ASP A 62 -5.96 -2.98 -5.01
N GLU A 63 -5.53 -1.73 -5.09
CA GLU A 63 -5.28 -1.00 -6.35
C GLU A 63 -3.92 -1.32 -7.00
N ALA A 64 -3.03 -2.04 -6.31
CA ALA A 64 -1.71 -2.37 -6.81
C ALA A 64 -1.72 -3.63 -7.68
N GLU A 65 -0.74 -3.74 -8.58
CA GLU A 65 -0.56 -4.96 -9.38
C GLU A 65 -0.05 -6.11 -8.50
N ASN A 66 -0.32 -7.36 -8.88
CA ASN A 66 0.01 -8.53 -8.05
C ASN A 66 1.47 -8.54 -7.54
N GLU A 67 2.44 -8.22 -8.39
CA GLU A 67 3.86 -8.13 -7.99
C GLU A 67 4.12 -7.03 -6.94
N GLU A 68 3.41 -5.91 -7.04
CA GLU A 68 3.53 -4.78 -6.13
C GLU A 68 2.81 -5.04 -4.80
N LYS A 69 1.67 -5.74 -4.82
CA LYS A 69 0.95 -6.19 -3.61
C LYS A 69 1.92 -6.91 -2.67
N TYR A 70 2.72 -7.83 -3.21
CA TYR A 70 3.75 -8.55 -2.44
C TYR A 70 4.85 -7.66 -1.91
N GLN A 71 5.38 -6.77 -2.75
CA GLN A 71 6.44 -5.86 -2.35
C GLN A 71 5.98 -5.01 -1.16
N ILE A 72 4.81 -4.37 -1.28
CA ILE A 72 4.22 -3.52 -0.24
C ILE A 72 3.97 -4.31 1.04
N LEU A 73 3.36 -5.50 0.96
CA LEU A 73 3.11 -6.34 2.13
C LEU A 73 4.41 -6.79 2.81
N SER A 74 5.46 -7.10 2.03
CA SER A 74 6.74 -7.57 2.55
C SER A 74 7.53 -6.52 3.36
N GLU A 75 7.18 -5.24 3.23
CA GLU A 75 7.74 -4.13 4.04
C GLU A 75 7.27 -4.14 5.50
N PHE A 76 6.19 -4.89 5.79
CA PHE A 76 5.60 -4.96 7.13
C PHE A 76 5.94 -6.27 7.83
N SER A 77 5.99 -6.22 9.18
CA SER A 77 6.06 -7.43 9.99
C SER A 77 4.82 -8.31 9.79
N GLU A 78 4.95 -9.63 9.98
CA GLU A 78 3.85 -10.59 9.84
C GLU A 78 2.58 -10.20 10.61
N ASN A 79 2.71 -9.62 11.81
CA ASN A 79 1.56 -9.17 12.59
C ASN A 79 0.80 -8.04 11.90
N LYS A 80 1.53 -7.07 11.33
CA LYS A 80 0.93 -5.93 10.64
C LYS A 80 0.38 -6.33 9.27
N GLN A 81 1.05 -7.26 8.57
CA GLN A 81 0.50 -7.89 7.37
C GLN A 81 -0.87 -8.52 7.65
N LYS A 82 -1.01 -9.27 8.74
CA LYS A 82 -2.30 -9.87 9.12
C LYS A 82 -3.38 -8.83 9.35
N ASN A 83 -3.09 -7.77 10.10
CA ASN A 83 -4.07 -6.69 10.30
C ASN A 83 -4.49 -6.05 8.97
N ILE A 84 -3.53 -5.74 8.08
CA ILE A 84 -3.83 -5.15 6.78
C ILE A 84 -4.71 -6.09 5.94
N ILE A 85 -4.37 -7.39 5.91
CA ILE A 85 -5.14 -8.45 5.25
C ILE A 85 -6.56 -8.54 5.84
N GLU A 86 -6.73 -8.38 7.15
CA GLU A 86 -8.05 -8.36 7.79
C GLU A 86 -8.91 -7.17 7.35
N GLU A 87 -8.30 -6.04 6.95
CA GLU A 87 -9.00 -4.87 6.42
C GLU A 87 -9.29 -4.96 4.90
N MET A 88 -8.66 -5.89 4.17
CA MET A 88 -8.88 -6.08 2.73
C MET A 88 -10.22 -6.76 2.42
N ALA A 89 -10.75 -6.50 1.22
CA ALA A 89 -11.96 -7.16 0.75
C ALA A 89 -11.73 -8.66 0.50
N SER A 90 -12.74 -9.49 0.81
CA SER A 90 -12.65 -10.96 0.68
C SER A 90 -12.30 -11.45 -0.74
N ASP A 91 -12.73 -10.71 -1.76
CA ASP A 91 -12.45 -11.04 -3.16
C ASP A 91 -10.96 -10.79 -3.48
N GLU A 92 -10.41 -9.66 -3.03
CA GLU A 92 -8.99 -9.32 -3.21
C GLU A 92 -8.05 -10.23 -2.41
N LEU A 93 -8.47 -10.67 -1.23
CA LEU A 93 -7.76 -11.69 -0.48
C LEU A 93 -7.66 -13.02 -1.24
N THR A 94 -8.71 -13.37 -1.98
CA THR A 94 -8.73 -14.60 -2.79
C THR A 94 -7.75 -14.47 -3.96
N ASP A 95 -7.68 -13.30 -4.59
CA ASP A 95 -6.75 -13.01 -5.68
C ASP A 95 -5.28 -12.96 -5.20
N LEU A 96 -5.04 -12.38 -4.01
CA LEU A 96 -3.74 -12.39 -3.37
C LEU A 96 -3.30 -13.82 -2.99
N LEU A 97 -4.17 -14.61 -2.34
CA LEU A 97 -3.84 -15.99 -1.99
C LEU A 97 -3.63 -16.88 -3.23
N GLY A 98 -4.43 -16.68 -4.28
CA GLY A 98 -4.29 -17.39 -5.55
C GLY A 98 -2.95 -17.10 -6.24
N SER A 99 -2.50 -15.84 -6.23
CA SER A 99 -1.21 -15.46 -6.80
C SER A 99 -0.01 -15.92 -5.95
N LEU A 100 -0.17 -16.02 -4.61
CA LEU A 100 0.84 -16.59 -3.72
C LEU A 100 1.07 -18.07 -4.00
N ASP A 101 -0.03 -18.80 -4.15
CA ASP A 101 0.01 -20.23 -4.44
C ASP A 101 0.69 -20.50 -5.79
N GLU A 102 0.50 -19.66 -6.81
CA GLU A 102 1.20 -19.80 -8.10
C GLU A 102 2.71 -19.49 -8.00
N GLU A 103 3.12 -18.42 -7.31
CA GLU A 103 4.55 -18.11 -7.12
C GLU A 103 5.27 -19.14 -6.22
N GLN A 104 4.64 -19.59 -5.13
CA GLN A 104 5.18 -20.61 -4.22
C GLN A 104 5.17 -22.00 -4.86
N ALA A 105 4.17 -22.33 -5.68
CA ALA A 105 4.15 -23.57 -6.46
C ALA A 105 5.33 -23.64 -7.43
N ASN A 106 5.70 -22.53 -8.07
CA ASN A 106 6.86 -22.48 -8.96
C ASN A 106 8.21 -22.55 -8.22
N LYS A 107 8.29 -22.16 -6.95
CA LYS A 107 9.50 -22.37 -6.12
C LYS A 107 9.65 -23.81 -5.62
N SER A 108 8.59 -24.59 -5.59
CA SER A 108 8.60 -25.98 -5.09
C SER A 108 8.87 -27.04 -6.18
N LEU A 109 9.05 -26.62 -7.43
CA LEU A 109 9.28 -27.52 -8.59
C LEU A 109 10.69 -27.40 -9.20
N ALA A 110 11.65 -26.79 -8.52
CA ALA A 110 13.07 -26.72 -8.93
C ALA A 110 13.98 -27.60 -8.05
#